data_AF-A0A847CD70-F1
#
_entry.id   AF-A0A847CD70-F1
#
_cell.length_a   1.000
_cell.length_b   1.000
_cell.length_c   1.000
_cell.angle_alpha   90.00
_cell.angle_beta   90.00
_cell.angle_gamma   90.00
#
_symmetry.space_group_name_H-M   'P 1'
#
loop_
_entity.id
_entity.type
_entity.pdbx_description
1 polymer ?
#
loop_
_entity_poly.entity_id
_entity_poly.type
_entity_poly.pdbx_seq_one_letter_code
_entity_poly.pdbx_strand_id
1 'polypeptide(L)'
;MNRNKLFYQYAYTFLLEKTPDFINKDIINSYLKYANPEENVSSLNNIYERMLSSAQSQNMYPKVIGASINGVHNLGKVLDDFNVKYVIDNYEEKEDLLLNNIENILKPKGQIRRDSKSLWPKYCKTIVSTAKFLNQFKNHIDFVQWINNFYNDEKSIAILPFLISTEVYGFGFALVCDFLKDLGYVNYGKPDVHIKDILFGFGFIKENDSDYNVLKTMIKMSKDAEVTCFEFDRILWLIGSGNFYNHTEFGNNGLIGRLKEQFINTKDEFEKLA
;
A
#
# COMPACT_ATOMS: atom_id res chain seq x y z
N MET A 1 -15.06 -26.16 11.16
CA MET A 1 -14.91 -25.19 10.03
C MET A 1 -13.42 -24.98 9.79
N ASN A 2 -12.94 -24.61 8.60
CA ASN A 2 -11.51 -24.28 8.44
C ASN A 2 -11.17 -23.09 9.39
N ARG A 3 -10.13 -23.23 10.23
CA ARG A 3 -9.68 -22.19 11.19
C ARG A 3 -9.51 -20.82 10.54
N ASN A 4 -9.00 -20.78 9.31
CA ASN A 4 -8.78 -19.54 8.56
C ASN A 4 -10.10 -18.89 8.14
N LYS A 5 -11.05 -19.69 7.66
CA LYS A 5 -12.40 -19.23 7.31
C LYS A 5 -13.14 -18.70 8.53
N LEU A 6 -13.05 -19.41 9.66
CA LEU A 6 -13.61 -18.97 10.93
C LEU A 6 -13.00 -17.64 11.38
N PHE A 7 -11.68 -17.49 11.28
CA PHE A 7 -11.00 -16.26 11.69
C PHE A 7 -11.48 -15.05 10.90
N TYR A 8 -11.60 -15.15 9.58
CA TYR A 8 -12.12 -14.07 8.75
C TYR A 8 -13.56 -13.69 9.13
N GLN A 9 -14.44 -14.68 9.28
CA GLN A 9 -15.84 -14.45 9.68
C GLN A 9 -15.94 -13.84 11.08
N TYR A 10 -15.08 -14.28 12.00
CA TYR A 10 -15.00 -13.74 13.35
C TYR A 10 -14.54 -12.28 13.34
N ALA A 11 -13.51 -11.94 12.56
CA ALA A 11 -13.03 -10.56 12.38
C ALA A 11 -14.12 -9.65 11.79
N TYR A 12 -14.81 -10.10 10.74
CA TYR A 12 -15.89 -9.34 10.10
C TYR A 12 -17.05 -9.08 11.07
N THR A 13 -17.46 -10.11 11.82
CA THR A 13 -18.52 -10.01 12.82
C THR A 13 -18.12 -9.08 13.96
N PHE A 14 -16.90 -9.22 14.47
CA PHE A 14 -16.36 -8.33 15.49
C PHE A 14 -16.38 -6.87 15.02
N LEU A 15 -15.96 -6.59 13.78
CA LEU A 15 -15.97 -5.24 13.24
C LEU A 15 -17.39 -4.65 13.21
N LEU A 16 -18.39 -5.44 12.76
CA LEU A 16 -19.79 -5.00 12.78
C LEU A 16 -20.33 -4.74 14.19
N GLU A 17 -20.00 -5.58 15.16
CA GLU A 17 -20.57 -5.50 16.52
C GLU A 17 -19.89 -4.47 17.41
N LYS A 18 -18.62 -4.16 17.15
CA LYS A 18 -17.81 -3.27 17.98
C LYS A 18 -17.65 -1.87 17.41
N THR A 19 -18.13 -1.63 16.19
CA THR A 19 -18.21 -0.28 15.64
C THR A 19 -19.59 0.34 15.93
N PRO A 20 -19.73 1.69 15.88
CA PRO A 20 -21.02 2.34 16.08
C PRO A 20 -22.07 1.87 15.05
N ASP A 21 -23.35 1.88 15.42
CA ASP A 21 -24.47 1.37 14.61
C ASP A 21 -24.57 1.94 13.18
N PHE A 22 -24.05 3.15 12.94
CA PHE A 22 -24.00 3.75 11.60
C PHE A 22 -22.99 3.05 10.67
N ILE A 23 -22.02 2.30 11.20
CA ILE A 23 -21.11 1.45 10.44
C ILE A 23 -21.77 0.08 10.24
N ASN A 24 -22.72 0.06 9.32
CA ASN A 24 -23.43 -1.15 8.96
C ASN A 24 -22.67 -1.95 7.86
N LYS A 25 -23.26 -3.07 7.44
CA LYS A 25 -22.72 -3.94 6.38
C LYS A 25 -22.44 -3.20 5.08
N ASP A 26 -23.29 -2.27 4.68
CA ASP A 26 -23.13 -1.54 3.43
C ASP A 26 -21.92 -0.61 3.48
N ILE A 27 -21.68 0.03 4.62
CA ILE A 27 -20.47 0.82 4.87
C ILE A 27 -19.24 -0.07 4.76
N ILE A 28 -19.18 -1.20 5.48
CA ILE A 28 -18.02 -2.10 5.42
C ILE A 28 -17.79 -2.61 3.99
N ASN A 29 -18.85 -3.07 3.32
CA ASN A 29 -18.79 -3.59 1.96
C ASN A 29 -18.35 -2.53 0.94
N SER A 30 -18.57 -1.23 1.21
CA SER A 30 -18.05 -0.16 0.36
C SER A 30 -16.51 -0.10 0.33
N TYR A 31 -15.83 -0.51 1.41
CA TYR A 31 -14.36 -0.60 1.47
C TYR A 31 -13.81 -1.87 0.84
N LEU A 32 -14.67 -2.86 0.60
CA LEU A 32 -14.30 -4.13 -0.04
C LEU A 32 -14.36 -4.04 -1.57
N LYS A 33 -14.81 -2.91 -2.13
CA LYS A 33 -14.81 -2.66 -3.56
C LYS A 33 -13.39 -2.34 -4.04
N TYR A 34 -13.00 -2.96 -5.15
CA TYR A 34 -11.74 -2.73 -5.83
C TYR A 34 -12.00 -2.52 -7.33
N ALA A 35 -11.11 -1.77 -7.98
CA ALA A 35 -11.16 -1.57 -9.43
C ALA A 35 -10.33 -2.65 -10.15
N ASN A 36 -10.64 -2.87 -11.43
CA ASN A 36 -9.91 -3.82 -12.27
C ASN A 36 -8.55 -3.22 -12.72
N PRO A 37 -7.43 -3.98 -12.71
CA PRO A 37 -6.15 -3.55 -13.27
C PRO A 37 -6.21 -2.86 -14.63
N GLU A 38 -7.02 -3.39 -15.55
CA GLU A 38 -7.15 -2.84 -16.91
C GLU A 38 -7.80 -1.45 -16.93
N GLU A 39 -8.66 -1.14 -15.96
CA GLU A 39 -9.28 0.17 -15.81
C GLU A 39 -8.35 1.18 -15.14
N ASN A 40 -7.42 0.69 -14.31
CA ASN A 40 -6.55 1.52 -13.47
C ASN A 40 -5.23 1.90 -14.11
N VAL A 41 -4.79 1.19 -15.16
CA VAL A 41 -3.47 1.32 -15.78
C VAL A 41 -3.60 1.79 -17.24
N SER A 42 -3.44 3.10 -17.47
CA SER A 42 -3.63 3.71 -18.79
C SER A 42 -2.34 4.07 -19.54
N SER A 43 -1.22 4.23 -18.82
CA SER A 43 0.08 4.59 -19.39
C SER A 43 1.22 4.34 -18.39
N LEU A 44 2.48 4.34 -18.87
CA LEU A 44 3.65 4.28 -17.98
C LEU A 44 3.73 5.52 -17.08
N ASN A 45 3.32 6.69 -17.57
CA ASN A 45 3.25 7.92 -16.77
C ASN A 45 2.26 7.77 -15.62
N ASN A 46 1.09 7.17 -15.87
CA ASN A 46 0.11 6.89 -14.83
C ASN A 46 0.63 5.88 -13.79
N ILE A 47 1.31 4.81 -14.24
CA ILE A 47 1.96 3.85 -13.33
C ILE A 47 3.01 4.57 -12.48
N TYR A 48 3.83 5.41 -13.11
CA TYR A 48 4.88 6.14 -12.44
C TYR A 48 4.34 7.09 -11.38
N GLU A 49 3.33 7.90 -11.71
CA GLU A 49 2.64 8.76 -10.75
C GLU A 49 2.10 7.96 -9.56
N ARG A 50 1.45 6.81 -9.80
CA ARG A 50 0.91 5.95 -8.75
C ARG A 50 2.01 5.38 -7.85
N MET A 51 3.14 4.94 -8.40
CA MET A 51 4.29 4.50 -7.61
C MET A 51 4.83 5.64 -6.72
N LEU A 52 4.94 6.86 -7.25
CA LEU A 52 5.38 8.02 -6.48
C LEU A 52 4.37 8.44 -5.41
N SER A 53 3.07 8.27 -5.70
CA SER A 53 1.98 8.49 -4.74
C SER A 53 2.08 7.51 -3.57
N SER A 54 2.25 6.21 -3.87
CA SER A 54 2.45 5.17 -2.87
C SER A 54 3.71 5.43 -2.03
N ALA A 55 4.82 5.84 -2.66
CA ALA A 55 6.03 6.20 -1.94
C ALA A 55 5.82 7.44 -1.02
N GLN A 56 5.01 8.41 -1.46
CA GLN A 56 4.65 9.58 -0.66
C GLN A 56 3.71 9.25 0.51
N SER A 57 3.02 8.11 0.50
CA SER A 57 2.10 7.70 1.58
C SER A 57 2.82 7.21 2.85
N GLN A 58 4.14 7.02 2.78
CA GLN A 58 4.96 6.53 3.89
C GLN A 58 5.00 7.48 5.10
N ASN A 59 5.31 6.97 6.29
CA ASN A 59 5.37 7.78 7.52
C ASN A 59 6.13 9.11 7.32
N MET A 60 5.53 10.22 7.75
CA MET A 60 5.98 11.61 7.58
C MET A 60 5.97 12.18 6.15
N TYR A 61 6.07 11.37 5.09
CA TYR A 61 6.12 11.85 3.70
C TYR A 61 4.87 12.66 3.29
N PRO A 62 3.62 12.30 3.66
CA PRO A 62 2.45 13.09 3.30
C PRO A 62 2.52 14.51 3.86
N LYS A 63 3.10 14.68 5.06
CA LYS A 63 3.20 15.99 5.72
C LYS A 63 4.38 16.80 5.21
N VAL A 64 5.55 16.16 5.05
CA VAL A 64 6.79 16.89 4.72
C VAL A 64 6.93 17.13 3.22
N ILE A 65 6.49 16.18 2.40
CA ILE A 65 6.58 16.25 0.95
C ILE A 65 5.20 16.58 0.39
N GLY A 66 4.21 15.70 0.59
CA GLY A 66 2.88 15.85 -0.01
C GLY A 66 2.26 17.23 0.24
N ALA A 67 2.11 17.62 1.50
CA ALA A 67 1.52 18.91 1.86
C ALA A 67 2.38 20.12 1.44
N SER A 68 3.70 19.96 1.30
CA SER A 68 4.58 21.05 0.87
C SER A 68 4.41 21.41 -0.61
N ILE A 69 4.04 20.43 -1.45
CA ILE A 69 3.81 20.60 -2.89
C ILE A 69 2.34 20.43 -3.29
N ASN A 70 1.42 20.34 -2.34
CA ASN A 70 0.00 20.07 -2.54
C ASN A 70 -0.28 18.76 -3.32
N GLY A 71 0.43 17.68 -3.00
CA GLY A 71 0.22 16.34 -3.55
C GLY A 71 1.13 15.99 -4.72
N VAL A 72 1.30 14.68 -4.93
CA VAL A 72 2.23 14.10 -5.92
C VAL A 72 2.02 14.61 -7.34
N HIS A 73 0.77 14.83 -7.77
CA HIS A 73 0.42 15.29 -9.13
C HIS A 73 1.16 16.57 -9.55
N ASN A 74 1.51 17.45 -8.60
CA ASN A 74 2.27 18.67 -8.91
C ASN A 74 3.70 18.39 -9.38
N LEU A 75 4.27 17.22 -9.07
CA LEU A 75 5.57 16.79 -9.61
C LEU A 75 5.56 16.69 -11.13
N GLY A 76 4.41 16.47 -11.77
CA GLY A 76 4.30 16.46 -13.24
C GLY A 76 4.88 17.72 -13.90
N LYS A 77 4.83 18.88 -13.24
CA LYS A 77 5.44 20.13 -13.74
C LYS A 77 6.97 20.10 -13.82
N VAL A 78 7.61 19.22 -13.06
CA VAL A 78 9.07 19.04 -12.99
C VAL A 78 9.52 17.78 -13.73
N LEU A 79 8.63 16.79 -13.81
CA LEU A 79 8.90 15.46 -14.36
C LEU A 79 8.29 15.26 -15.77
N ASP A 80 7.96 16.35 -16.48
CA ASP A 80 7.34 16.32 -17.81
C ASP A 80 6.10 15.42 -17.86
N ASP A 81 5.12 15.73 -17.00
CA ASP A 81 3.89 14.95 -16.82
C ASP A 81 4.15 13.45 -16.54
N PHE A 82 5.14 13.19 -15.66
CA PHE A 82 5.58 11.84 -15.28
C PHE A 82 6.13 11.03 -16.47
N ASN A 83 6.81 11.69 -17.40
CA ASN A 83 7.51 11.01 -18.49
C ASN A 83 8.80 10.35 -17.97
N VAL A 84 8.77 9.02 -17.91
CA VAL A 84 9.89 8.20 -17.42
C VAL A 84 11.18 8.49 -18.18
N LYS A 85 11.12 8.58 -19.51
CA LYS A 85 12.31 8.83 -20.34
C LYS A 85 12.90 10.22 -20.09
N TYR A 86 12.03 11.23 -19.96
CA TYR A 86 12.47 12.58 -19.58
C TYR A 86 13.22 12.57 -18.25
N VAL A 87 12.72 11.85 -17.23
CA VAL A 87 13.38 11.78 -15.93
C VAL A 87 14.75 11.12 -16.02
N ILE A 88 14.89 10.06 -16.80
CA ILE A 88 16.18 9.41 -17.03
C ILE A 88 17.16 10.36 -17.72
N ASP A 89 16.76 10.93 -18.86
CA ASP A 89 17.64 11.74 -19.70
C ASP A 89 18.12 13.01 -18.95
N ASN A 90 17.34 13.52 -17.98
CA ASN A 90 17.66 14.77 -17.26
C ASN A 90 18.20 14.58 -15.83
N TYR A 91 17.79 13.53 -15.13
CA TYR A 91 18.01 13.40 -13.67
C TYR A 91 18.71 12.12 -13.23
N GLU A 92 19.00 11.18 -14.13
CA GLU A 92 19.80 10.01 -13.79
C GLU A 92 21.15 10.43 -13.18
N GLU A 93 21.43 9.95 -11.95
CA GLU A 93 22.61 10.27 -11.14
C GLU A 93 22.75 11.77 -10.80
N LYS A 94 21.66 12.53 -10.92
CA LYS A 94 21.60 13.98 -10.70
C LYS A 94 20.44 14.35 -9.77
N GLU A 95 20.25 13.60 -8.68
CA GLU A 95 19.15 13.82 -7.74
C GLU A 95 19.19 15.20 -7.08
N ASP A 96 20.38 15.79 -6.89
CA ASP A 96 20.52 17.16 -6.38
C ASP A 96 19.99 18.19 -7.37
N LEU A 97 20.16 17.96 -8.68
CA LEU A 97 19.58 18.80 -9.73
C LEU A 97 18.06 18.69 -9.75
N LEU A 98 17.53 17.47 -9.58
CA LEU A 98 16.09 17.26 -9.44
C LEU A 98 15.53 18.04 -8.24
N LEU A 99 16.19 17.97 -7.07
CA LEU A 99 15.76 18.73 -5.90
C LEU A 99 15.79 20.23 -6.14
N ASN A 100 16.83 20.75 -6.82
CA ASN A 100 16.90 22.16 -7.20
C ASN A 100 15.72 22.56 -8.10
N ASN A 101 15.37 21.73 -9.09
CA ASN A 101 14.26 22.02 -10.00
C ASN A 101 12.91 21.95 -9.27
N ILE A 102 12.73 21.01 -8.34
CA ILE A 102 11.55 20.96 -7.46
C ILE A 102 11.42 22.25 -6.66
N GLU A 103 12.50 22.72 -6.02
CA GLU A 103 12.49 23.96 -5.24
C GLU A 103 12.16 25.18 -6.10
N ASN A 104 12.76 25.28 -7.29
CA ASN A 104 12.59 26.42 -8.18
C ASN A 104 11.18 26.49 -8.81
N ILE A 105 10.65 25.34 -9.25
CA ILE A 105 9.40 25.27 -10.01
C ILE A 105 8.19 25.16 -9.07
N LEU A 106 8.25 24.30 -8.05
CA LEU A 106 7.10 24.04 -7.17
C LEU A 106 7.05 24.93 -5.95
N LYS A 107 8.19 25.54 -5.57
CA LYS A 107 8.34 26.40 -4.39
C LYS A 107 7.71 25.76 -3.14
N PRO A 108 8.18 24.58 -2.71
CA PRO A 108 7.52 23.83 -1.65
C PRO A 108 7.48 24.62 -0.34
N LYS A 109 6.39 24.48 0.41
CA LYS A 109 6.23 25.14 1.71
C LYS A 109 7.07 24.46 2.78
N GLY A 110 7.63 25.24 3.70
CA GLY A 110 8.40 24.75 4.84
C GLY A 110 9.88 24.56 4.55
N GLN A 111 10.59 23.92 5.48
CA GLN A 111 12.06 23.76 5.39
C GLN A 111 12.43 22.57 4.51
N ILE A 112 13.27 22.81 3.50
CA ILE A 112 13.88 21.76 2.67
C ILE A 112 15.25 21.40 3.22
N ARG A 113 15.36 20.21 3.82
CA ARG A 113 16.62 19.69 4.33
C ARG A 113 17.35 18.89 3.25
N ARG A 114 18.60 19.25 2.99
CA ARG A 114 19.41 18.71 1.88
C ARG A 114 20.39 17.62 2.29
N ASP A 115 20.51 17.31 3.58
CA ASP A 115 21.31 16.17 4.03
C ASP A 115 20.79 14.88 3.39
N SER A 116 21.69 14.02 2.92
CA SER A 116 21.36 12.78 2.20
C SER A 116 20.43 11.82 2.95
N LYS A 117 20.35 11.94 4.27
CA LYS A 117 19.45 11.14 5.15
C LYS A 117 18.06 11.77 5.32
N SER A 118 17.86 13.00 4.87
CA SER A 118 16.59 13.72 4.93
C SER A 118 15.58 13.22 3.89
N LEU A 119 14.30 13.52 4.11
CA LEU A 119 13.20 12.99 3.30
C LEU A 119 13.25 13.45 1.85
N TRP A 120 13.63 14.71 1.59
CA TRP A 120 13.68 15.26 0.24
C TRP A 120 14.74 14.60 -0.67
N PRO A 121 16.03 14.52 -0.26
CA PRO A 121 17.02 13.77 -1.03
C PRO A 121 16.66 12.29 -1.21
N LYS A 122 16.11 11.65 -0.17
CA LYS A 122 15.62 10.26 -0.28
C LYS A 122 14.50 10.12 -1.29
N TYR A 123 13.56 11.04 -1.31
CA TYR A 123 12.46 11.01 -2.26
C TYR A 123 12.91 11.31 -3.68
N CYS A 124 13.89 12.21 -3.89
CA CYS A 124 14.50 12.41 -5.21
C CYS A 124 15.17 11.12 -5.73
N LYS A 125 15.86 10.37 -4.86
CA LYS A 125 16.38 9.03 -5.19
C LYS A 125 15.26 8.05 -5.53
N THR A 126 14.16 8.06 -4.78
CA THR A 126 12.97 7.26 -5.13
C THR A 126 12.46 7.62 -6.51
N ILE A 127 12.23 8.91 -6.81
CA ILE A 127 11.77 9.41 -8.11
C ILE A 127 12.64 8.87 -9.25
N VAL A 128 13.95 9.04 -9.16
CA VAL A 128 14.89 8.60 -10.22
C VAL A 128 14.94 7.07 -10.30
N SER A 129 15.03 6.35 -9.18
CA SER A 129 15.09 4.88 -9.19
C SER A 129 13.81 4.24 -9.75
N THR A 130 12.64 4.79 -9.45
CA THR A 130 11.36 4.32 -10.00
C THR A 130 11.30 4.58 -11.50
N ALA A 131 11.79 5.73 -11.99
CA ALA A 131 11.91 5.96 -13.43
C ALA A 131 12.87 4.93 -14.06
N LYS A 132 14.02 4.65 -13.45
CA LYS A 132 14.98 3.64 -13.96
C LYS A 132 14.34 2.26 -14.07
N PHE A 133 13.59 1.86 -13.05
CA PHE A 133 12.83 0.63 -13.06
C PHE A 133 11.82 0.59 -14.22
N LEU A 134 10.98 1.61 -14.34
CA LEU A 134 9.93 1.65 -15.36
C LEU A 134 10.46 1.81 -16.80
N ASN A 135 11.66 2.39 -16.97
CA ASN A 135 12.28 2.56 -18.28
C ASN A 135 12.70 1.24 -18.95
N GLN A 136 12.65 0.12 -18.21
CA GLN A 136 12.88 -1.22 -18.75
C GLN A 136 11.69 -1.75 -19.57
N PHE A 137 10.49 -1.20 -19.37
CA PHE A 137 9.27 -1.62 -20.05
C PHE A 137 9.02 -0.77 -21.29
N LYS A 138 8.56 -1.41 -22.38
CA LYS A 138 8.27 -0.71 -23.64
C LYS A 138 7.07 0.24 -23.51
N ASN A 139 6.07 -0.18 -22.75
CA ASN A 139 4.83 0.55 -22.49
C ASN A 139 4.08 -0.09 -21.30
N HIS A 140 2.91 0.44 -20.96
CA HIS A 140 2.11 -0.05 -19.84
C HIS A 140 1.58 -1.47 -20.04
N ILE A 141 1.36 -1.91 -21.29
CA ILE A 141 0.91 -3.27 -21.60
C ILE A 141 2.01 -4.27 -21.25
N ASP A 142 3.26 -3.97 -21.62
CA ASP A 142 4.44 -4.77 -21.28
C ASP A 142 4.62 -4.89 -19.75
N PHE A 143 4.43 -3.79 -19.02
CA PHE A 143 4.44 -3.79 -17.56
C PHE A 143 3.34 -4.69 -16.95
N VAL A 144 2.10 -4.56 -17.42
CA VAL A 144 0.96 -5.37 -16.95
C VAL A 144 1.18 -6.85 -17.27
N GLN A 145 1.66 -7.18 -18.46
CA GLN A 145 1.99 -8.55 -18.85
C GLN A 145 3.07 -9.14 -17.94
N TRP A 146 4.11 -8.35 -17.63
CA TRP A 146 5.15 -8.78 -16.70
C TRP A 146 4.60 -9.06 -15.30
N ILE A 147 3.74 -8.19 -14.73
CA ILE A 147 3.08 -8.46 -13.44
C ILE A 147 2.24 -9.74 -13.51
N ASN A 148 1.46 -9.92 -14.58
CA ASN A 148 0.56 -11.05 -14.74
C ASN A 148 1.28 -12.40 -14.74
N ASN A 149 2.55 -12.45 -15.18
CA ASN A 149 3.37 -13.66 -15.11
C ASN A 149 3.64 -14.12 -13.68
N PHE A 150 3.71 -13.21 -12.71
CA PHE A 150 3.84 -13.55 -11.28
C PHE A 150 2.47 -13.72 -10.63
N TYR A 151 1.51 -12.85 -10.95
CA TYR A 151 0.21 -12.82 -10.29
C TYR A 151 -0.61 -14.10 -10.50
N ASN A 152 -0.52 -14.69 -11.70
CA ASN A 152 -1.30 -15.87 -12.06
C ASN A 152 -0.68 -17.19 -11.55
N ASP A 153 0.50 -17.15 -10.93
CA ASP A 153 1.15 -18.33 -10.35
C ASP A 153 1.27 -18.18 -8.83
N GLU A 154 0.57 -19.07 -8.10
CA GLU A 154 0.53 -19.08 -6.63
C GLU A 154 1.92 -19.18 -5.98
N LYS A 155 2.90 -19.75 -6.68
CA LYS A 155 4.27 -19.90 -6.16
C LYS A 155 5.08 -18.62 -6.28
N SER A 156 4.80 -17.78 -7.27
CA SER A 156 5.60 -16.60 -7.61
C SER A 156 4.93 -15.28 -7.24
N ILE A 157 3.63 -15.25 -6.95
CA ILE A 157 2.91 -14.04 -6.54
C ILE A 157 3.64 -13.26 -5.42
N ALA A 158 4.10 -13.95 -4.36
CA ALA A 158 4.80 -13.30 -3.25
C ALA A 158 6.24 -12.86 -3.58
N ILE A 159 6.81 -13.31 -4.72
CA ILE A 159 8.16 -12.94 -5.17
C ILE A 159 8.15 -11.54 -5.79
N LEU A 160 7.08 -11.17 -6.49
CA LEU A 160 7.01 -9.88 -7.18
C LEU A 160 7.22 -8.67 -6.25
N PRO A 161 6.58 -8.59 -5.07
CA PRO A 161 6.84 -7.49 -4.14
C PRO A 161 8.29 -7.45 -3.65
N PHE A 162 8.92 -8.61 -3.47
CA PHE A 162 10.33 -8.69 -3.10
C PHE A 162 11.22 -8.12 -4.22
N LEU A 163 11.03 -8.57 -5.46
CA LEU A 163 11.80 -8.13 -6.62
C LEU A 163 11.75 -6.61 -6.79
N ILE A 164 10.55 -6.03 -6.86
CA ILE A 164 10.39 -4.57 -7.01
C ILE A 164 11.04 -3.82 -5.84
N SER A 165 10.91 -4.33 -4.60
CA SER A 165 11.49 -3.68 -3.43
C SER A 165 13.02 -3.67 -3.41
N THR A 166 13.65 -4.59 -4.15
CA THR A 166 15.11 -4.62 -4.32
C THR A 166 15.59 -3.70 -5.44
N GLU A 167 14.73 -3.39 -6.41
CA GLU A 167 15.08 -2.57 -7.58
C GLU A 167 14.74 -1.08 -7.38
N VAL A 168 13.76 -0.76 -6.54
CA VAL A 168 13.26 0.62 -6.35
C VAL A 168 13.64 1.18 -4.99
N TYR A 169 14.43 2.25 -4.99
CA TYR A 169 14.91 2.87 -3.75
C TYR A 169 13.75 3.44 -2.91
N GLY A 170 13.75 3.10 -1.62
CA GLY A 170 12.77 3.59 -0.66
C GLY A 170 11.39 2.97 -0.81
N PHE A 171 11.23 1.93 -1.64
CA PHE A 171 9.95 1.27 -1.90
C PHE A 171 9.94 -0.12 -1.28
N GLY A 172 9.78 -0.19 0.04
CA GLY A 172 9.80 -1.44 0.79
C GLY A 172 8.66 -2.40 0.42
N PHE A 173 8.83 -3.69 0.77
CA PHE A 173 7.90 -4.78 0.41
C PHE A 173 6.42 -4.46 0.66
N ALA A 174 6.07 -3.96 1.86
CA ALA A 174 4.69 -3.62 2.19
C ALA A 174 4.10 -2.52 1.29
N LEU A 175 4.91 -1.56 0.84
CA LEU A 175 4.46 -0.49 -0.06
C LEU A 175 4.26 -1.00 -1.48
N VAL A 176 5.10 -1.94 -1.92
CA VAL A 176 4.88 -2.63 -3.18
C VAL A 176 3.56 -3.38 -3.16
N CYS A 177 3.28 -4.11 -2.07
CA CYS A 177 2.00 -4.80 -1.92
C CYS A 177 0.82 -3.82 -2.01
N ASP A 178 0.92 -2.67 -1.32
CA ASP A 178 -0.11 -1.63 -1.36
C ASP A 178 -0.29 -1.05 -2.76
N PHE A 179 0.81 -0.82 -3.48
CA PHE A 179 0.78 -0.35 -4.87
C PHE A 179 0.12 -1.36 -5.81
N LEU A 180 0.50 -2.65 -5.75
CA LEU A 180 -0.09 -3.69 -6.59
C LEU A 180 -1.60 -3.84 -6.30
N LYS A 181 -1.95 -3.75 -5.02
CA LYS A 181 -3.34 -3.73 -4.55
C LYS A 181 -4.12 -2.56 -5.13
N ASP A 182 -3.56 -1.34 -5.10
CA ASP A 182 -4.16 -0.13 -5.65
C ASP A 182 -4.29 -0.17 -7.18
N LEU A 183 -3.43 -0.92 -7.87
CA LEU A 183 -3.63 -1.21 -9.30
C LEU A 183 -4.85 -2.11 -9.53
N GLY A 184 -5.25 -2.93 -8.55
CA GLY A 184 -6.38 -3.87 -8.68
C GLY A 184 -5.99 -5.34 -8.58
N TYR A 185 -4.73 -5.64 -8.22
CA TYR A 185 -4.27 -7.02 -8.01
C TYR A 185 -4.69 -7.50 -6.60
N VAL A 186 -5.93 -7.96 -6.50
CA VAL A 186 -6.62 -8.26 -5.22
C VAL A 186 -6.07 -9.44 -4.42
N ASN A 187 -5.22 -10.26 -5.02
CA ASN A 187 -4.53 -11.33 -4.27
C ASN A 187 -3.30 -10.81 -3.50
N TYR A 188 -2.99 -9.51 -3.55
CA TYR A 188 -2.04 -8.88 -2.63
C TYR A 188 -2.75 -8.27 -1.41
N GLY A 189 -2.19 -8.52 -0.23
CA GLY A 189 -2.49 -7.82 1.01
C GLY A 189 -1.25 -7.11 1.54
N LYS A 190 -1.41 -6.10 2.40
CA LYS A 190 -0.28 -5.31 2.91
C LYS A 190 0.17 -5.86 4.26
N PRO A 191 1.38 -6.45 4.38
CA PRO A 191 1.91 -6.92 5.67
C PRO A 191 2.39 -5.74 6.56
N ASP A 192 1.49 -4.81 6.89
CA ASP A 192 1.78 -3.68 7.77
C ASP A 192 1.70 -4.05 9.26
N VAL A 193 1.96 -3.06 10.13
CA VAL A 193 1.96 -3.26 11.58
C VAL A 193 0.62 -3.75 12.13
N HIS A 194 -0.51 -3.28 11.59
CA HIS A 194 -1.82 -3.71 12.06
C HIS A 194 -2.08 -5.18 11.73
N ILE A 195 -1.78 -5.57 10.49
CA ILE A 195 -1.94 -6.95 10.04
C ILE A 195 -1.03 -7.89 10.82
N LYS A 196 0.25 -7.53 10.98
CA LYS A 196 1.23 -8.34 11.72
C LYS A 196 0.82 -8.53 13.18
N ASP A 197 0.48 -7.45 13.88
CA ASP A 197 0.10 -7.53 15.30
C ASP A 197 -1.11 -8.44 15.51
N ILE A 198 -2.14 -8.30 14.65
CA ILE A 198 -3.34 -9.13 14.73
C ILE A 198 -3.00 -10.60 14.43
N LEU A 199 -2.32 -10.90 13.32
CA LEU A 199 -2.00 -12.28 12.96
C LEU A 199 -1.08 -12.94 13.99
N PHE A 200 -0.15 -12.19 14.58
CA PHE A 200 0.71 -12.67 15.66
C PHE A 200 -0.11 -12.95 16.93
N GLY A 201 -1.00 -12.03 17.33
CA GLY A 201 -1.86 -12.20 18.50
C GLY A 201 -2.69 -13.49 18.43
N PHE A 202 -3.25 -13.80 17.27
CA PHE A 202 -4.01 -15.03 17.03
C PHE A 202 -3.15 -16.26 16.68
N GLY A 203 -1.82 -16.14 16.68
CA GLY A 203 -0.89 -17.25 16.46
C GLY A 203 -0.89 -17.81 15.03
N PHE A 204 -1.17 -16.97 14.03
CA PHE A 204 -1.04 -17.34 12.60
C PHE A 204 0.38 -17.12 12.06
N ILE A 205 1.12 -16.20 12.68
CA ILE A 205 2.52 -15.88 12.34
C ILE A 205 3.38 -15.83 13.61
N LYS A 206 4.70 -15.78 13.43
CA LYS A 206 5.67 -15.54 14.49
C LYS A 206 6.09 -14.06 14.53
N GLU A 207 6.56 -13.59 15.68
CA GLU A 207 6.95 -12.18 15.92
C GLU A 207 7.93 -11.63 14.86
N ASN A 208 8.85 -12.47 14.40
CA ASN A 208 9.91 -12.09 13.45
C ASN A 208 9.69 -12.65 12.03
N ASP A 209 8.45 -13.03 11.69
CA ASP A 209 8.16 -13.42 10.30
C ASP A 209 8.39 -12.24 9.35
N SER A 210 9.09 -12.52 8.24
CA SER A 210 9.32 -11.52 7.20
C SER A 210 8.02 -11.13 6.52
N ASP A 211 7.96 -9.92 5.94
CA ASP A 211 6.81 -9.45 5.15
C ASP A 211 6.39 -10.44 4.07
N TYR A 212 7.37 -11.12 3.46
CA TYR A 212 7.17 -12.20 2.50
C TYR A 212 6.38 -13.39 3.10
N ASN A 213 6.78 -13.85 4.29
CA ASN A 213 6.08 -14.95 4.97
C ASN A 213 4.68 -14.52 5.42
N VAL A 214 4.54 -13.29 5.91
CA VAL A 214 3.24 -12.73 6.32
C VAL A 214 2.29 -12.67 5.12
N LEU A 215 2.73 -12.14 3.96
CA LEU A 215 1.92 -12.12 2.74
C LEU A 215 1.48 -13.52 2.31
N LYS A 216 2.39 -14.51 2.33
CA LYS A 216 2.02 -15.91 2.01
C LYS A 216 0.98 -16.47 2.96
N THR A 217 1.09 -16.17 4.25
CA THR A 217 0.08 -16.55 5.24
C THR A 217 -1.26 -15.88 4.94
N MET A 218 -1.28 -14.58 4.63
CA MET A 218 -2.50 -13.87 4.25
C MET A 218 -3.16 -14.48 3.02
N ILE A 219 -2.40 -14.76 1.94
CA ILE A 219 -2.92 -15.37 0.70
C ILE A 219 -3.55 -16.74 0.99
N LYS A 220 -2.88 -17.57 1.80
CA LYS A 220 -3.42 -18.87 2.20
C LYS A 220 -4.70 -18.71 3.01
N MET A 221 -4.71 -17.80 3.99
CA MET A 221 -5.87 -17.59 4.85
C MET A 221 -7.07 -17.05 4.08
N SER A 222 -6.86 -16.10 3.15
CA SER A 222 -7.91 -15.53 2.34
C SER A 222 -8.49 -16.58 1.38
N LYS A 223 -7.65 -17.39 0.74
CA LYS A 223 -8.07 -18.52 -0.10
C LYS A 223 -8.93 -19.52 0.67
N ASP A 224 -8.48 -19.91 1.86
CA ASP A 224 -9.22 -20.82 2.75
C ASP A 224 -10.56 -20.23 3.22
N ALA A 225 -10.63 -18.90 3.32
CA ALA A 225 -11.83 -18.15 3.69
C ALA A 225 -12.75 -17.83 2.48
N GLU A 226 -12.35 -18.19 1.26
CA GLU A 226 -13.07 -17.89 0.01
C GLU A 226 -13.26 -16.38 -0.23
N VAL A 227 -12.26 -15.58 0.14
CA VAL A 227 -12.21 -14.13 -0.10
C VAL A 227 -10.88 -13.72 -0.72
N THR A 228 -10.84 -12.54 -1.31
CA THR A 228 -9.59 -11.97 -1.83
C THR A 228 -8.64 -11.59 -0.69
N CYS A 229 -7.34 -11.54 -0.98
CA CYS A 229 -6.37 -11.08 0.01
C CYS A 229 -6.57 -9.59 0.35
N PHE A 230 -7.05 -8.80 -0.61
CA PHE A 230 -7.52 -7.44 -0.44
C PHE A 230 -8.62 -7.32 0.61
N GLU A 231 -9.67 -8.13 0.52
CA GLU A 231 -10.80 -8.10 1.47
C GLU A 231 -10.33 -8.50 2.87
N PHE A 232 -9.52 -9.57 2.95
CA PHE A 232 -8.91 -10.01 4.20
C PHE A 232 -8.07 -8.91 4.85
N ASP A 233 -7.16 -8.30 4.09
CA ASP A 233 -6.35 -7.13 4.50
C ASP A 233 -7.25 -5.99 4.99
N ARG A 234 -8.27 -5.62 4.22
CA ARG A 234 -9.12 -4.46 4.50
C ARG A 234 -9.89 -4.61 5.80
N ILE A 235 -10.46 -5.78 6.09
CA ILE A 235 -11.20 -6.02 7.34
C ILE A 235 -10.28 -5.87 8.54
N LEU A 236 -9.12 -6.52 8.52
CA LEU A 236 -8.14 -6.42 9.62
C LEU A 236 -7.59 -5.00 9.76
N TRP A 237 -7.36 -4.32 8.64
CA TRP A 237 -6.90 -2.93 8.64
C TRP A 237 -7.94 -1.97 9.22
N LEU A 238 -9.24 -2.15 8.94
CA LEU A 238 -10.31 -1.36 9.54
C LEU A 238 -10.39 -1.56 11.06
N ILE A 239 -10.27 -2.81 11.55
CA ILE A 239 -10.16 -3.12 12.98
C ILE A 239 -8.92 -2.44 13.59
N GLY A 240 -7.78 -2.59 12.92
CA GLY A 240 -6.48 -2.15 13.40
C GLY A 240 -6.34 -0.62 13.47
N SER A 241 -6.81 0.06 12.43
CA SER A 241 -6.67 1.51 12.26
C SER A 241 -7.85 2.30 12.83
N GLY A 242 -9.06 1.73 12.81
CA GLY A 242 -10.30 2.44 13.11
C GLY A 242 -10.63 3.57 12.12
N ASN A 243 -10.01 3.57 10.94
CA ASN A 243 -10.08 4.70 9.99
C ASN A 243 -10.97 4.38 8.78
N PHE A 244 -12.15 4.99 8.74
CA PHE A 244 -13.08 4.95 7.62
C PHE A 244 -12.84 6.18 6.73
N TYR A 245 -11.73 6.18 5.99
CA TYR A 245 -11.22 7.34 5.24
C TYR A 245 -12.12 7.84 4.10
N ASN A 246 -13.04 7.03 3.57
CA ASN A 246 -14.04 7.46 2.58
C ASN A 246 -15.27 8.10 3.22
N HIS A 247 -15.38 8.07 4.56
CA HIS A 247 -16.47 8.62 5.34
C HIS A 247 -15.95 9.62 6.36
N THR A 248 -15.49 10.77 5.86
CA THR A 248 -14.91 11.84 6.69
C THR A 248 -15.89 12.39 7.74
N GLU A 249 -17.20 12.19 7.53
CA GLU A 249 -18.27 12.53 8.45
C GLU A 249 -18.28 11.68 9.74
N PHE A 250 -17.58 10.55 9.77
CA PHE A 250 -17.51 9.69 10.96
C PHE A 250 -16.41 10.14 11.92
N GLY A 251 -16.73 10.21 13.22
CA GLY A 251 -15.75 10.48 14.27
C GLY A 251 -14.90 11.73 14.00
N ASN A 252 -13.57 11.57 14.00
CA ASN A 252 -12.63 12.62 13.64
C ASN A 252 -12.07 12.38 12.23
N ASN A 253 -12.74 12.90 11.20
CA ASN A 253 -12.36 12.75 9.79
C ASN A 253 -12.23 11.28 9.35
N GLY A 254 -13.21 10.46 9.70
CA GLY A 254 -13.24 9.00 9.44
C GLY A 254 -12.69 8.15 10.58
N LEU A 255 -11.98 8.74 11.56
CA LEU A 255 -11.39 7.98 12.68
C LEU A 255 -12.41 7.77 13.80
N ILE A 256 -12.76 6.51 14.07
CA ILE A 256 -13.71 6.11 15.12
C ILE A 256 -13.08 5.46 16.36
N GLY A 257 -11.75 5.33 16.37
CA GLY A 257 -11.00 4.67 17.43
C GLY A 257 -10.50 3.28 17.02
N ARG A 258 -9.30 2.92 17.49
CA ARG A 258 -8.65 1.65 17.15
C ARG A 258 -9.23 0.52 17.99
N LEU A 259 -9.59 -0.58 17.34
CA LEU A 259 -10.14 -1.78 18.00
C LEU A 259 -9.12 -2.93 18.07
N LYS A 260 -7.89 -2.71 17.58
CA LYS A 260 -6.83 -3.73 17.49
C LYS A 260 -6.60 -4.52 18.77
N GLU A 261 -6.31 -3.84 19.88
CA GLU A 261 -6.02 -4.50 21.17
C GLU A 261 -7.24 -5.24 21.70
N GLN A 262 -8.43 -4.63 21.57
CA GLN A 262 -9.68 -5.28 21.95
C GLN A 262 -9.91 -6.56 21.17
N PHE A 263 -9.64 -6.56 19.85
CA PHE A 263 -9.77 -7.73 19.01
C PHE A 263 -8.75 -8.82 19.35
N ILE A 264 -7.48 -8.46 19.55
CA ILE A 264 -6.44 -9.42 19.95
C ILE A 264 -6.80 -10.09 21.29
N ASN A 265 -7.37 -9.34 22.23
CA ASN A 265 -7.81 -9.85 23.53
C ASN A 265 -8.95 -10.87 23.46
N THR A 266 -9.65 -11.00 22.32
CA THR A 266 -10.69 -12.02 22.15
C THR A 266 -10.16 -13.36 21.60
N LYS A 267 -8.83 -13.52 21.51
CA LYS A 267 -8.18 -14.77 21.07
C LYS A 267 -8.75 -16.03 21.74
N ASP A 268 -8.88 -16.02 23.07
CA ASP A 268 -9.37 -17.19 23.82
C ASP A 268 -10.83 -17.52 23.50
N GLU A 269 -11.64 -16.52 23.11
CA GLU A 269 -13.01 -16.73 22.64
C GLU A 269 -13.01 -17.37 21.26
N PHE A 270 -12.15 -16.87 20.36
CA PHE A 270 -11.96 -17.45 19.04
C PHE A 270 -11.46 -18.90 19.11
N GLU A 271 -10.51 -19.22 19.98
CA GLU A 271 -9.96 -20.57 20.13
C GLU A 271 -11.00 -21.59 20.62
N LYS A 272 -12.02 -21.15 21.36
CA LYS A 272 -13.15 -22.02 21.76
C LYS A 272 -14.10 -22.35 20.60
N LEU A 273 -14.10 -21.52 19.56
CA LEU A 273 -14.95 -21.69 18.36
C LEU A 273 -14.24 -22.48 17.25
N ALA A 274 -12.91 -22.52 17.25
CA ALA A 274 -12.04 -23.04 16.19
C ALA A 274 -11.86 -24.57 16.26
#